data_AF-A0A951YI23-F1
#
_entry.id   AF-A0A951YI23-F1
#
_cell.length_a   1.000
_cell.length_b   1.000
_cell.length_c   1.000
_cell.angle_alpha   90.00
_cell.angle_beta   90.00
_cell.angle_gamma   90.00
#
_symmetry.space_group_name_H-M   'P 1'
#
loop_
_entity.id
_entity.type
_entity.pdbx_description
1 polymer ?
#
loop_
_entity_poly.entity_id
_entity_poly.type
_entity_poly.pdbx_seq_one_letter_code
_entity_poly.pdbx_strand_id
1 'polypeptide(L)' 'MDPLTVGDVAKMKMAQLLRGAPEARAVLQRHGVDPLQRCHSAALNHMTLKQVLGRTCPVDDVEATLADLLELLGG' A
#
# COMPACT_ATOMS: atom_id res chain seq x y z
N MET A 1 13.18 -2.07 19.00
CA MET A 1 12.71 -1.74 17.64
C MET A 1 11.57 -0.77 17.80
N ASP A 2 11.63 0.38 17.15
CA ASP A 2 10.51 1.33 17.16
C ASP A 2 9.29 0.71 16.45
N PRO A 3 8.07 0.90 16.97
CA PRO A 3 6.88 0.37 16.34
C PRO A 3 6.67 1.05 14.99
N LEU A 4 6.37 0.25 13.96
CA LEU A 4 5.97 0.77 12.65
C LEU A 4 4.70 1.62 12.83
N THR A 5 4.63 2.79 12.20
CA THR A 5 3.44 3.65 12.25
C THR A 5 2.75 3.73 10.89
N VAL A 6 1.49 4.17 10.87
CA VAL A 6 0.74 4.47 9.63
C VAL A 6 1.52 5.46 8.76
N GLY A 7 2.20 6.42 9.38
CA GLY A 7 3.04 7.40 8.69
C GLY A 7 4.27 6.79 8.01
N ASP A 8 4.80 5.70 8.54
CA ASP A 8 5.90 4.94 7.93
C ASP A 8 5.41 4.10 6.77
N VAL A 9 4.27 3.42 6.93
CA VAL A 9 3.61 2.68 5.85
C VAL A 9 3.27 3.62 4.69
N ALA A 10 2.69 4.78 4.96
CA ALA A 10 2.34 5.78 3.95
C ALA A 10 3.52 6.20 3.04
N LYS A 11 4.74 6.22 3.59
CA LYS A 11 5.98 6.59 2.90
C LYS A 11 6.66 5.41 2.20
N MET A 12 6.26 4.18 2.52
CA MET A 12 6.82 2.98 1.93
C MET A 12 6.54 2.93 0.44
N LYS A 13 7.50 2.45 -0.35
CA LYS A 13 7.31 2.25 -1.80
C LYS A 13 6.44 1.04 -2.05
N MET A 14 5.57 1.09 -3.05
CA MET A 14 4.73 -0.06 -3.44
C MET A 14 5.57 -1.31 -3.74
N ALA A 15 6.69 -1.17 -4.45
CA ALA A 15 7.57 -2.31 -4.73
C ALA A 15 8.32 -2.84 -3.48
N GLN A 16 8.49 -2.02 -2.44
CA GLN A 16 9.05 -2.50 -1.18
C GLN A 16 8.00 -3.30 -0.42
N LEU A 17 6.77 -2.79 -0.34
CA LEU A 17 5.64 -3.50 0.27
C LEU A 17 5.42 -4.86 -0.39
N LEU A 18 5.25 -4.90 -1.72
CA LEU A 18 4.92 -6.14 -2.43
C LEU A 18 6.07 -7.18 -2.43
N ARG A 19 7.32 -6.74 -2.22
CA ARG A 19 8.47 -7.65 -2.06
C ARG A 19 8.63 -8.16 -0.63
N GLY A 20 8.34 -7.32 0.37
CA GLY A 20 8.46 -7.67 1.79
C GLY A 20 7.25 -8.41 2.35
N ALA A 21 6.06 -8.15 1.80
CA ALA A 21 4.78 -8.68 2.23
C ALA A 21 3.87 -8.91 1.01
N PRO A 22 4.05 -10.01 0.26
CA PRO A 22 3.23 -10.30 -0.91
C PRO A 22 1.73 -10.42 -0.57
N GLU A 23 1.38 -10.80 0.65
CA GLU A 23 0.02 -10.84 1.17
C GLU A 23 -0.63 -9.45 1.34
N ALA A 24 0.17 -8.37 1.35
CA ALA A 24 -0.34 -7.00 1.30
C ALA A 24 -1.14 -6.72 0.02
N ARG A 25 -0.91 -7.50 -1.04
CA ARG A 25 -1.73 -7.44 -2.25
C ARG A 25 -3.20 -7.76 -1.96
N ALA A 26 -3.49 -8.73 -1.10
CA ALA A 26 -4.86 -9.09 -0.76
C ALA A 26 -5.55 -7.97 0.06
N VAL A 27 -4.79 -7.28 0.91
CA VAL A 27 -5.27 -6.08 1.62
C VAL A 27 -5.64 -4.99 0.61
N LEU A 28 -4.72 -4.65 -0.30
CA LEU A 28 -4.95 -3.65 -1.34
C LEU A 28 -6.18 -3.97 -2.21
N GLN A 29 -6.35 -5.24 -2.59
CA GLN A 29 -7.49 -5.69 -3.40
C GLN A 29 -8.84 -5.56 -2.66
N ARG A 30 -8.89 -5.77 -1.34
CA ARG A 30 -10.09 -5.54 -0.53
C ARG A 30 -10.53 -4.08 -0.55
N HIS A 31 -9.57 -3.16 -0.67
CA HIS A 31 -9.80 -1.72 -0.83
C HIS A 31 -9.93 -1.28 -2.29
N GLY A 32 -10.12 -2.22 -3.23
CA GLY A 32 -10.36 -1.92 -4.64
C GLY A 32 -9.10 -1.61 -5.47
N VAL A 33 -7.91 -1.73 -4.87
CA VAL A 33 -6.62 -1.50 -5.52
C VAL A 33 -6.07 -2.82 -6.03
N ASP A 34 -6.06 -3.00 -7.35
CA ASP A 34 -5.31 -4.09 -7.98
C ASP A 34 -4.06 -3.55 -8.70
N PRO A 35 -2.87 -3.68 -8.10
CA PRO A 35 -1.62 -3.21 -8.68
C PRO A 35 -1.27 -3.88 -10.03
N LEU A 36 -1.82 -5.07 -10.32
CA LEU A 36 -1.53 -5.85 -11.53
C LEU A 36 -2.65 -5.79 -12.58
N GLN A 37 -3.73 -5.07 -12.35
CA GLN A 37 -4.87 -5.04 -13.29
C GLN A 37 -5.37 -3.62 -13.50
N ARG A 38 -5.69 -2.91 -12.41
CA ARG A 38 -6.27 -1.56 -12.48
C ARG A 38 -5.22 -0.48 -12.60
N CYS A 39 -4.05 -0.71 -12.04
CA CYS A 39 -2.99 0.29 -12.01
C CYS A 39 -1.73 -0.22 -12.72
N HIS A 40 -1.82 -0.62 -13.98
CA HIS A 40 -0.66 -1.08 -14.74
C HIS A 40 0.27 0.08 -15.13
N SER A 41 1.11 0.54 -14.20
CA SER A 41 2.19 1.47 -14.50
C SER A 41 3.46 1.09 -13.77
N ALA A 42 4.56 0.95 -14.51
CA ALA A 42 5.91 0.76 -13.95
C ALA A 42 6.28 1.88 -12.95
N ALA A 43 5.67 3.07 -13.08
CA ALA A 43 5.86 4.18 -12.15
C ALA A 43 5.41 3.85 -10.72
N LEU A 44 4.39 2.99 -10.53
CA LEU A 44 3.88 2.63 -9.20
C LEU A 44 4.94 2.02 -8.30
N ASN A 45 5.84 1.23 -8.88
CA ASN A 45 6.92 0.59 -8.13
C ASN A 45 7.83 1.60 -7.43
N HIS A 46 7.88 2.84 -7.94
CA HIS A 46 8.70 3.92 -7.40
C HIS A 46 7.90 4.90 -6.51
N MET A 47 6.57 4.83 -6.55
CA MET A 47 5.67 5.71 -5.77
C MET A 47 5.46 5.20 -4.35
N THR A 48 5.21 6.12 -3.43
CA THR A 48 4.84 5.75 -2.05
C THR A 48 3.40 5.28 -1.99
N LEU A 49 3.04 4.47 -0.98
CA LEU A 49 1.67 3.98 -0.81
C LEU A 49 0.65 5.13 -0.75
N LYS A 50 0.94 6.22 -0.03
CA LYS A 50 0.07 7.41 -0.04
C LYS A 50 -0.14 8.00 -1.43
N GLN A 51 0.90 8.05 -2.26
CA GLN A 51 0.78 8.57 -3.63
C GLN A 51 -0.01 7.61 -4.53
N VAL A 52 0.20 6.30 -4.37
CA VAL A 52 -0.57 5.30 -5.11
C VAL A 52 -2.04 5.39 -4.72
N LEU A 53 -2.35 5.28 -3.43
CA LEU A 53 -3.72 5.25 -2.90
C LEU A 53 -4.45 6.59 -3.03
N GLY A 54 -3.74 7.72 -3.14
CA GLY A 54 -4.35 9.05 -3.23
C GLY A 54 -4.44 9.63 -4.64
N ARG A 55 -3.71 9.08 -5.62
CA ARG A 55 -3.62 9.67 -6.97
C ARG A 55 -3.75 8.66 -8.10
N THR A 56 -3.03 7.55 -8.03
CA THR A 56 -2.96 6.60 -9.15
C THR A 56 -4.01 5.50 -9.06
N CYS A 57 -4.25 5.00 -7.85
CA CYS A 57 -5.27 4.02 -7.49
C CYS A 57 -6.09 4.62 -6.34
N PRO A 58 -6.88 5.67 -6.60
CA PRO A 58 -7.66 6.32 -5.56
C PRO A 58 -8.55 5.31 -4.85
N VAL A 59 -8.47 5.29 -3.52
CA VAL A 59 -9.38 4.55 -2.64
C VAL A 59 -10.28 5.51 -1.90
N ASP A 60 -11.45 5.04 -1.46
CA ASP A 60 -12.39 5.85 -0.70
C ASP A 60 -11.81 6.27 0.67
N ASP A 61 -11.07 5.36 1.33
CA ASP A 61 -10.43 5.62 2.61
C ASP A 61 -8.94 5.20 2.60
N VAL A 62 -8.08 6.19 2.39
CA VAL A 62 -6.63 6.00 2.38
C VAL A 62 -6.11 5.63 3.77
N GLU A 63 -6.68 6.19 4.84
CA GLU A 63 -6.19 5.92 6.19
C GLU A 63 -6.55 4.51 6.64
N ALA A 64 -7.77 4.05 6.37
CA ALA A 64 -8.18 2.67 6.63
C ALA A 64 -7.31 1.67 5.85
N THR A 65 -7.03 1.94 4.57
CA THR A 65 -6.16 1.08 3.77
C THR A 65 -4.74 0.99 4.35
N LEU A 66 -4.18 2.12 4.81
CA LEU A 66 -2.84 2.15 5.41
C LEU A 66 -2.81 1.50 6.81
N ALA A 67 -3.89 1.59 7.57
CA ALA A 67 -4.04 0.93 8.87
C ALA A 67 -4.06 -0.60 8.71
N ASP A 68 -4.86 -1.14 7.79
CA ASP A 68 -4.89 -2.59 7.51
C ASP A 68 -3.52 -3.12 7.05
N LEU A 69 -2.79 -2.31 6.27
CA LEU A 69 -1.43 -2.65 5.85
C LEU A 69 -0.45 -2.61 7.03
N LEU A 70 -0.62 -1.68 7.97
CA LEU A 70 0.18 -1.63 9.19
C LEU A 70 -0.07 -2.86 10.06
N GLU A 71 -1.33 -3.26 10.26
CA GLU A 71 -1.69 -4.46 11.04
C GLU A 71 -1.04 -5.72 10.45
N LEU A 72 -0.99 -5.82 9.13
CA LEU A 72 -0.32 -6.91 8.45
C LEU A 72 1.20 -6.92 8.71
N LEU A 73 1.84 -5.75 8.66
CA LEU A 73 3.30 -5.61 8.75
C LEU A 73 3.84 -5.60 10.19
N GLY A 74 3.01 -5.22 11.15
CA GLY A 74 3.35 -5.13 12.57
C GLY A 74 2.92 -6.34 13.39
N GLY A 75 2.42 -7.40 12.74
CA GLY A 75 1.99 -8.66 13.37
C GLY A 75 3.06 -9.36 14.19
#